data_AF-A0A5E8A5T2-F1
#
_entry.id   AF-A0A5E8A5T2-F1
#
_cell.length_a   1.000
_cell.length_b   1.000
_cell.length_c   1.000
_cell.angle_alpha   90.00
_cell.angle_beta   90.00
_cell.angle_gamma   90.00
#
_symmetry.space_group_name_H-M   'P 1'
#
loop_
_entity.id
_entity.type
_entity.pdbx_description
1 polymer ?
#
loop_
_entity_poly.entity_id
_entity_poly.type
_entity_poly.pdbx_seq_one_letter_code
_entity_poly.pdbx_strand_id
1 'polypeptide(L)'
;MEANETKERIISYLLEKFLTEPTRLDTVDEWARDLGMSKKTIYKYFPAKEHLLSELFSTMLEKQREMLSTIIEGDESSIHKLLLFINHFRAVLERIPGGVILQIEKHHREVYSIWESHKEDFIDQIFIQLIEGGKKEGHILSDLNPLFLSRFWENNVRNLILQLPYSSVMSTRSAFDEIKKIFLRGISTAEGIAELERIGAIK
;
A
#
# COMPACT_ATOMS: atom_id res chain seq x y z
N MET A 1 15.98 -7.83 26.68
CA MET A 1 16.19 -8.69 25.49
C MET A 1 14.98 -9.57 25.22
N GLU A 2 14.60 -10.51 26.11
CA GLU A 2 13.47 -11.44 25.87
C GLU A 2 12.11 -10.79 25.59
N ALA A 3 11.81 -9.65 26.22
CA ALA A 3 10.53 -8.95 26.04
C ALA A 3 10.35 -8.35 24.63
N ASN A 4 11.45 -7.92 24.01
CA ASN A 4 11.41 -7.34 22.66
C ASN A 4 11.28 -8.44 21.60
N GLU A 5 12.04 -9.53 21.75
CA GLU A 5 11.97 -10.70 20.88
C GLU A 5 10.58 -11.35 20.89
N THR A 6 9.91 -11.39 22.06
CA THR A 6 8.54 -11.90 22.14
C THR A 6 7.54 -11.00 21.41
N LYS A 7 7.67 -9.67 21.55
CA LYS A 7 6.82 -8.71 20.82
C LYS A 7 7.02 -8.85 19.31
N GLU A 8 8.26 -8.88 18.85
CA GLU A 8 8.62 -9.04 17.43
C GLU A 8 8.08 -10.35 16.86
N ARG A 9 8.16 -11.45 17.61
CA ARG A 9 7.58 -12.74 17.22
C ARG A 9 6.07 -12.67 17.07
N ILE A 10 5.37 -12.04 18.03
CA ILE A 10 3.91 -11.86 17.97
C ILE A 10 3.56 -11.02 16.73
N ILE A 11 4.18 -9.85 16.54
CA ILE A 11 3.89 -8.96 15.41
C ILE A 11 4.22 -9.62 14.07
N SER A 12 5.34 -10.34 13.96
CA SER A 12 5.72 -11.03 12.72
C SER A 12 4.70 -12.10 12.33
N TYR A 13 4.24 -12.90 13.28
CA TYR A 13 3.17 -13.88 13.05
C TYR A 13 1.85 -13.18 12.63
N LEU A 14 1.49 -12.08 13.29
CA LEU A 14 0.27 -11.34 12.95
C LEU A 14 0.33 -10.67 11.58
N LEU A 15 1.50 -10.17 11.15
CA LEU A 15 1.70 -9.65 9.81
C LEU A 15 1.45 -10.73 8.75
N GLU A 16 2.01 -11.92 8.94
CA GLU A 16 1.78 -13.05 8.03
C GLU A 16 0.30 -13.43 7.98
N LYS A 17 -0.34 -13.54 9.14
CA LYS A 17 -1.76 -13.88 9.25
C LYS A 17 -2.67 -12.80 8.68
N PHE A 18 -2.34 -11.52 8.85
CA PHE A 18 -3.09 -10.44 8.25
C PHE A 18 -3.01 -10.48 6.71
N LEU A 19 -1.86 -10.82 6.14
CA LEU A 19 -1.70 -10.89 4.68
C LEU A 19 -2.37 -12.13 4.04
N THR A 20 -2.63 -13.17 4.83
CA THR A 20 -3.20 -14.45 4.34
C THR A 20 -4.66 -14.65 4.74
N GLU A 21 -5.04 -14.21 5.95
CA GLU A 21 -6.34 -14.42 6.59
C GLU A 21 -6.84 -13.14 7.31
N PRO A 22 -6.97 -12.00 6.62
CA PRO A 22 -7.24 -10.72 7.27
C PRO A 22 -8.63 -10.58 7.92
N THR A 23 -9.56 -11.52 7.68
CA THR A 23 -10.84 -11.59 8.39
C THR A 23 -10.71 -12.12 9.82
N ARG A 24 -9.54 -12.64 10.21
CA ARG A 24 -9.27 -13.16 11.57
C ARG A 24 -8.66 -12.12 12.51
N LEU A 25 -8.85 -10.83 12.22
CA LEU A 25 -8.36 -9.75 13.07
C LEU A 25 -8.98 -9.72 14.48
N ASP A 26 -10.08 -10.43 14.71
CA ASP A 26 -10.86 -10.37 15.96
C ASP A 26 -10.54 -11.45 17.01
N THR A 27 -9.68 -12.42 16.69
CA THR A 27 -9.57 -13.65 17.49
C THR A 27 -8.22 -13.81 18.19
N VAL A 28 -7.95 -12.98 19.20
CA VAL A 28 -6.71 -13.05 20.03
C VAL A 28 -6.47 -14.45 20.62
N ASP A 29 -7.54 -15.20 20.91
CA ASP A 29 -7.45 -16.58 21.41
C ASP A 29 -6.90 -17.57 20.37
N GLU A 30 -7.15 -17.35 19.09
CA GLU A 30 -6.57 -18.15 18.00
C GLU A 30 -5.10 -17.82 17.82
N TRP A 31 -4.73 -16.54 17.85
CA TRP A 31 -3.33 -16.11 17.78
C TRP A 31 -2.50 -16.69 18.92
N ALA A 32 -3.03 -16.66 20.14
CA ALA A 32 -2.38 -17.24 21.30
C ALA A 32 -2.11 -18.74 21.09
N ARG A 33 -3.11 -19.48 20.60
CA ARG A 33 -3.02 -20.92 20.31
C ARG A 33 -1.93 -21.22 19.28
N ASP A 34 -1.97 -20.52 18.14
CA ASP A 34 -1.02 -20.73 17.04
C ASP A 34 0.42 -20.37 17.45
N LEU A 35 0.58 -19.36 18.31
CA LEU A 35 1.88 -18.97 18.87
C LEU A 35 2.35 -19.87 20.02
N GLY A 36 1.53 -20.84 20.47
CA GLY A 36 1.85 -21.69 21.62
C GLY A 36 1.94 -20.93 22.94
N MET A 37 1.16 -19.86 23.10
CA MET A 37 1.15 -19.01 24.30
C MET A 37 -0.28 -18.78 24.82
N SER A 38 -0.39 -18.20 26.03
CA SER A 38 -1.70 -17.84 26.58
C SER A 38 -2.13 -16.44 26.12
N LYS A 39 -3.44 -16.18 26.08
CA LYS A 39 -3.99 -14.82 25.89
C LYS A 39 -3.41 -13.82 26.89
N LYS A 40 -3.21 -14.27 28.14
CA LYS A 40 -2.57 -13.48 29.21
C LYS A 40 -1.11 -13.12 28.86
N THR A 41 -0.40 -13.99 28.16
CA THR A 41 0.95 -13.72 27.67
C THR A 41 0.93 -12.61 26.62
N ILE A 42 0.00 -12.64 25.66
CA ILE A 42 -0.14 -11.57 24.66
C ILE A 42 -0.49 -10.24 25.34
N TYR A 43 -1.49 -10.23 26.22
CA TYR A 43 -1.91 -9.00 26.91
C TYR A 43 -0.87 -8.44 27.89
N LYS A 44 0.10 -9.25 28.32
CA LYS A 44 1.27 -8.75 29.07
C LYS A 44 2.08 -7.73 28.24
N TYR A 45 2.16 -7.93 26.92
CA TYR A 45 2.94 -7.09 26.00
C TYR A 45 2.09 -6.05 25.28
N PHE A 46 0.81 -6.35 25.05
CA PHE A 46 -0.14 -5.50 24.35
C PHE A 46 -1.41 -5.39 25.18
N PRO A 47 -1.55 -4.40 26.08
CA PRO A 47 -2.60 -4.37 27.10
C PRO A 47 -4.03 -4.49 26.57
N ALA A 48 -4.27 -4.05 25.34
CA ALA A 48 -5.54 -4.20 24.63
C ALA A 48 -5.30 -4.63 23.18
N LYS A 49 -6.36 -5.10 22.53
CA LYS A 49 -6.34 -5.50 21.11
C LYS A 49 -5.96 -4.33 20.22
N GLU A 50 -6.41 -3.13 20.57
CA GLU A 50 -6.17 -1.88 19.85
C GLU A 50 -4.67 -1.55 19.83
N HIS A 51 -3.94 -1.79 20.92
CA HIS A 51 -2.47 -1.64 20.94
C HIS A 51 -1.78 -2.64 20.02
N LEU A 52 -2.27 -3.88 19.98
CA LEU A 52 -1.73 -4.92 19.11
C LEU A 52 -1.94 -4.60 17.64
N LEU A 53 -3.15 -4.13 17.27
CA LEU A 53 -3.48 -3.70 15.92
C LEU A 53 -2.70 -2.44 15.53
N SER A 54 -2.57 -1.46 16.43
CA SER A 54 -1.80 -0.24 16.15
C SER A 54 -0.33 -0.54 15.87
N GLU A 55 0.29 -1.43 16.66
CA GLU A 55 1.67 -1.87 16.44
C GLU A 55 1.80 -2.64 15.12
N LEU A 56 0.87 -3.54 14.83
CA LEU A 56 0.81 -4.32 13.59
C LEU A 56 0.80 -3.39 12.37
N PHE A 57 -0.11 -2.41 12.36
CA PHE A 57 -0.26 -1.46 11.26
C PHE A 57 0.96 -0.54 11.15
N SER A 58 1.45 -0.01 12.27
CA SER A 58 2.66 0.84 12.27
C SER A 58 3.86 0.08 11.71
N THR A 59 4.06 -1.17 12.09
CA THR A 59 5.14 -2.03 11.57
C THR A 59 4.98 -2.29 10.07
N MET A 60 3.76 -2.56 9.61
CA MET A 60 3.47 -2.78 8.19
C MET A 60 3.76 -1.52 7.35
N LEU A 61 3.31 -0.36 7.83
CA LEU A 61 3.47 0.93 7.18
C LEU A 61 4.94 1.38 7.17
N GLU A 62 5.70 1.07 8.21
CA GLU A 62 7.14 1.37 8.25
C GLU A 62 7.93 0.50 7.26
N LYS A 63 7.60 -0.80 7.15
CA LYS A 63 8.17 -1.64 6.08
C LYS A 63 7.83 -1.13 4.68
N GLN A 64 6.61 -0.62 4.49
CA GLN A 64 6.25 0.03 3.24
C GLN A 64 7.05 1.32 3.03
N ARG A 65 7.28 2.09 4.08
CA ARG A 65 8.13 3.30 4.04
C ARG A 65 9.53 2.97 3.56
N GLU A 66 10.20 2.02 4.21
CA GLU A 66 11.55 1.58 3.86
C GLU A 66 11.64 1.16 2.39
N MET A 67 10.71 0.33 1.92
CA MET A 67 10.71 -0.13 0.54
C MET A 67 10.41 1.00 -0.47
N LEU A 68 9.53 1.95 -0.15
CA LEU A 68 9.29 3.08 -1.04
C LEU A 68 10.48 4.05 -1.06
N SER A 69 11.17 4.21 0.06
CA SER A 69 12.40 5.01 0.13
C SER A 69 13.48 4.44 -0.81
N THR A 70 13.65 3.12 -0.89
CA THR A 70 14.64 2.54 -1.83
C THR A 70 14.30 2.82 -3.29
N ILE A 71 13.01 2.87 -3.66
CA ILE A 71 12.58 3.27 -5.00
C ILE A 71 12.95 4.74 -5.28
N ILE A 72 12.79 5.63 -4.29
CA ILE A 72 13.05 7.06 -4.45
C ILE A 72 14.55 7.34 -4.55
N GLU A 73 15.34 6.65 -3.73
CA GLU A 73 16.80 6.78 -3.66
C GLU A 73 17.54 6.13 -4.84
N GLY A 74 16.86 5.31 -5.65
CA GLY A 74 17.44 4.70 -6.84
C GLY A 74 17.91 5.71 -7.89
N ASP A 75 18.66 5.25 -8.88
CA ASP A 75 19.22 6.10 -9.95
C ASP A 75 18.31 6.20 -11.19
N GLU A 76 17.13 5.59 -11.14
CA GLU A 76 16.19 5.55 -12.25
C GLU A 76 15.55 6.92 -12.51
N SER A 77 15.07 7.12 -13.74
CA SER A 77 14.22 8.25 -14.10
C SER A 77 12.95 8.29 -13.25
N SER A 78 12.41 9.48 -13.03
CA SER A 78 11.21 9.67 -12.20
C SER A 78 9.99 8.91 -12.74
N ILE A 79 9.87 8.76 -14.07
CA ILE A 79 8.80 7.97 -14.69
C ILE A 79 8.95 6.46 -14.45
N HIS A 80 10.19 5.96 -14.40
CA HIS A 80 10.45 4.56 -14.02
C HIS A 80 10.19 4.34 -12.53
N LYS A 81 10.63 5.26 -11.66
CA LYS A 81 10.31 5.21 -10.23
C LYS A 81 8.79 5.26 -9.98
N LEU A 82 8.05 6.07 -10.74
CA LEU A 82 6.58 6.10 -10.70
C LEU A 82 5.97 4.75 -11.06
N LEU A 83 6.49 4.08 -12.09
CA LEU A 83 6.05 2.73 -12.44
C LEU A 83 6.32 1.72 -11.30
N LEU A 84 7.51 1.76 -10.70
CA LEU A 84 7.87 0.88 -9.57
C LEU A 84 6.95 1.13 -8.38
N PHE A 85 6.71 2.40 -8.05
CA PHE A 85 5.77 2.83 -7.02
C PHE A 85 4.36 2.27 -7.30
N ILE A 86 3.85 2.45 -8.52
CA ILE A 86 2.53 1.94 -8.92
C ILE A 86 2.48 0.41 -8.79
N ASN A 87 3.50 -0.31 -9.28
CA ASN A 87 3.54 -1.77 -9.22
C ASN A 87 3.63 -2.32 -7.79
N HIS A 88 4.23 -1.59 -6.84
CA HIS A 88 4.18 -1.96 -5.42
C HIS A 88 2.74 -2.07 -4.92
N PHE A 89 1.90 -1.07 -5.22
CA PHE A 89 0.50 -1.10 -4.80
C PHE A 89 -0.30 -2.23 -5.46
N ARG A 90 0.07 -2.68 -6.66
CA ARG A 90 -0.53 -3.89 -7.26
C ARG A 90 -0.37 -5.11 -6.36
N ALA A 91 0.83 -5.32 -5.83
CA ALA A 91 1.11 -6.47 -4.97
C ALA A 91 0.35 -6.39 -3.64
N VAL A 92 0.15 -5.17 -3.13
CA VAL A 92 -0.67 -4.93 -1.93
C VAL A 92 -2.15 -5.23 -2.21
N LEU A 93 -2.69 -4.76 -3.34
CA LEU A 93 -4.08 -5.02 -3.75
C LEU A 93 -4.40 -6.50 -3.92
N GLU A 94 -3.44 -7.30 -4.37
CA GLU A 94 -3.62 -8.75 -4.53
C GLU A 94 -3.66 -9.49 -3.19
N ARG A 95 -3.09 -8.91 -2.13
CA ARG A 95 -2.94 -9.54 -0.81
C ARG A 95 -3.97 -9.06 0.21
N ILE A 96 -4.54 -7.86 0.04
CA ILE A 96 -5.49 -7.28 0.98
C ILE A 96 -6.92 -7.35 0.38
N PRO A 97 -7.80 -8.23 0.89
CA PRO A 97 -9.21 -8.24 0.50
C PRO A 97 -9.87 -6.91 0.84
N GLY A 98 -10.63 -6.36 -0.12
CA GLY A 98 -11.30 -5.06 0.03
C GLY A 98 -12.20 -4.92 1.26
N GLY A 99 -12.81 -6.02 1.70
CA GLY A 99 -13.67 -6.03 2.89
C GLY A 99 -12.93 -5.71 4.19
N VAL A 100 -11.61 -5.90 4.23
CA VAL A 100 -10.79 -5.75 5.45
C VAL A 100 -10.58 -4.28 5.78
N ILE A 101 -10.28 -3.47 4.77
CA ILE A 101 -10.12 -2.02 4.95
C ILE A 101 -11.43 -1.41 5.45
N LEU A 102 -12.57 -1.82 4.89
CA LEU A 102 -13.90 -1.40 5.36
C LEU A 102 -14.19 -1.86 6.81
N GLN A 103 -13.74 -3.06 7.19
CA GLN A 103 -13.90 -3.55 8.55
C GLN A 103 -13.05 -2.75 9.55
N ILE A 104 -11.81 -2.43 9.20
CA ILE A 104 -10.91 -1.61 10.03
C ILE A 104 -11.48 -0.20 10.17
N GLU A 105 -11.91 0.43 9.07
CA GLU A 105 -12.56 1.74 9.09
C GLU A 105 -13.77 1.77 10.04
N LYS A 106 -14.60 0.72 10.00
CA LYS A 106 -15.83 0.64 10.80
C LYS A 106 -15.59 0.32 12.28
N HIS A 107 -14.68 -0.60 12.59
CA HIS A 107 -14.54 -1.17 13.94
C HIS A 107 -13.28 -0.72 14.69
N HIS A 108 -12.29 -0.15 13.99
CA HIS A 108 -10.98 0.20 14.53
C HIS A 108 -10.53 1.59 14.04
N ARG A 109 -11.32 2.63 14.35
CA ARG A 109 -11.09 4.01 13.85
C ARG A 109 -9.69 4.56 14.16
N GLU A 110 -9.15 4.29 15.35
CA GLU A 110 -7.79 4.74 15.70
C GLU A 110 -6.73 4.10 14.79
N VAL A 111 -6.85 2.78 14.53
CA VAL A 111 -5.95 2.06 13.62
C VAL A 111 -6.11 2.58 12.18
N TYR A 112 -7.35 2.85 11.76
CA TYR A 112 -7.62 3.46 10.46
C TYR A 112 -6.97 4.84 10.30
N SER A 113 -6.99 5.67 11.36
CA SER A 113 -6.36 7.00 11.31
C SER A 113 -4.85 6.95 11.08
N ILE A 114 -4.16 5.91 11.59
CA ILE A 114 -2.73 5.69 11.32
C ILE A 114 -2.49 5.44 9.83
N TRP A 115 -3.36 4.66 9.20
CA TRP A 115 -3.32 4.40 7.75
C TRP A 115 -3.58 5.66 6.94
N GLU A 116 -4.61 6.45 7.31
CA GLU A 116 -4.92 7.71 6.64
C GLU A 116 -3.76 8.71 6.72
N SER A 117 -3.18 8.92 7.91
CA SER A 117 -2.02 9.80 8.08
C SER A 117 -0.82 9.32 7.27
N HIS A 118 -0.51 8.02 7.25
CA HIS A 118 0.59 7.51 6.41
C HIS A 118 0.36 7.77 4.91
N LYS A 119 -0.89 7.63 4.45
CA LYS A 119 -1.24 7.93 3.05
C LYS A 119 -0.98 9.41 2.72
N GLU A 120 -1.48 10.33 3.54
CA GLU A 120 -1.38 11.78 3.29
C GLU A 120 0.05 12.32 3.49
N ASP A 121 0.72 11.89 4.55
CA ASP A 121 2.01 12.42 4.96
C ASP A 121 3.18 11.82 4.17
N PHE A 122 2.99 10.65 3.56
CA PHE A 122 4.07 9.93 2.88
C PHE A 122 3.72 9.49 1.47
N ILE A 123 2.68 8.68 1.28
CA ILE A 123 2.34 8.11 -0.04
C ILE A 123 2.04 9.21 -1.07
N ASP A 124 1.20 10.18 -0.70
CA ASP A 124 0.83 11.28 -1.58
C ASP A 124 2.03 12.18 -1.91
N GLN A 125 2.90 12.44 -0.92
CA GLN A 125 4.09 13.27 -1.11
C GLN A 125 5.07 12.64 -2.09
N ILE A 126 5.31 11.33 -1.97
CA ILE A 126 6.17 10.59 -2.90
C ILE A 126 5.59 10.64 -4.31
N PHE A 127 4.29 10.37 -4.45
CA PHE A 127 3.66 10.39 -5.75
C PHE A 127 3.82 11.76 -6.42
N ILE A 128 3.53 12.84 -5.69
CA ILE A 128 3.69 14.22 -6.17
C ILE A 128 5.15 14.50 -6.56
N GLN A 129 6.11 14.09 -5.73
CA GLN A 129 7.54 14.24 -6.01
C GLN A 129 7.95 13.53 -7.32
N LEU A 130 7.48 12.31 -7.56
CA LEU A 130 7.78 11.55 -8.77
C LEU A 130 7.16 12.18 -10.01
N ILE A 131 5.93 12.70 -9.90
CA ILE A 131 5.30 13.46 -10.99
C ILE A 131 6.11 14.73 -11.30
N GLU A 132 6.44 15.54 -10.30
CA GLU A 132 7.23 16.76 -10.48
C GLU A 132 8.63 16.48 -11.05
N GLY A 133 9.28 15.40 -10.60
CA GLY A 133 10.55 14.94 -11.17
C GLY A 133 10.41 14.58 -12.65
N GLY A 134 9.38 13.80 -13.01
CA GLY A 134 9.14 13.40 -14.39
C GLY A 134 8.80 14.59 -15.31
N LYS A 135 8.17 15.64 -14.77
CA LYS A 135 7.94 16.90 -15.49
C LYS A 135 9.26 17.64 -15.77
N LYS A 136 10.16 17.69 -14.79
CA LYS A 136 11.49 18.32 -14.93
C LYS A 136 12.38 17.56 -15.92
N GLU A 137 12.27 16.22 -15.95
CA GLU A 137 12.99 15.35 -16.88
C GLU A 137 12.42 15.38 -18.30
N GLY A 138 11.25 15.99 -18.52
CA GLY A 138 10.57 15.99 -19.83
C GLY A 138 9.78 14.72 -20.14
N HIS A 139 9.67 13.77 -19.20
CA HIS A 139 8.93 12.52 -19.37
C HIS A 139 7.42 12.66 -19.12
N ILE A 140 6.99 13.62 -18.30
CA ILE A 140 5.58 13.87 -17.96
C ILE A 140 5.15 15.25 -18.46
N LEU A 141 3.91 15.35 -18.94
CA LEU A 141 3.32 16.59 -19.45
C LEU A 141 3.36 17.72 -18.42
N SER A 142 3.84 18.89 -18.84
CA SER A 142 4.17 20.01 -17.94
C SER A 142 2.95 20.76 -17.40
N ASP A 143 1.80 20.66 -18.07
CA ASP A 143 0.54 21.35 -17.75
C ASP A 143 -0.36 20.58 -16.77
N LEU A 144 0.00 19.35 -16.41
CA LEU A 144 -0.75 18.54 -15.46
C LEU A 144 -0.46 18.95 -14.01
N ASN A 145 -1.52 19.02 -13.20
CA ASN A 145 -1.42 19.30 -11.77
C ASN A 145 -1.09 18.00 -10.97
N PRO A 146 0.04 17.91 -10.27
CA PRO A 146 0.44 16.67 -9.57
C PRO A 146 -0.52 16.25 -8.45
N LEU A 147 -1.07 17.21 -7.71
CA LEU A 147 -2.02 16.92 -6.63
C LEU A 147 -3.30 16.31 -7.20
N PHE A 148 -3.80 16.83 -8.32
CA PHE A 148 -4.92 16.24 -9.03
C PHE A 148 -4.61 14.81 -9.49
N LEU A 149 -3.43 14.57 -10.07
CA LEU A 149 -3.02 13.23 -10.50
C LEU A 149 -2.90 12.24 -9.34
N SER A 150 -2.39 12.67 -8.19
CA SER A 150 -2.35 11.88 -6.96
C SER A 150 -3.76 11.47 -6.52
N ARG A 151 -4.70 12.43 -6.42
CA ARG A 151 -6.10 12.15 -6.05
C ARG A 151 -6.82 11.29 -7.09
N PHE A 152 -6.55 11.52 -8.38
CA PHE A 152 -7.11 10.72 -9.46
C PHE A 152 -6.66 9.27 -9.37
N TRP A 153 -5.36 9.03 -9.18
CA TRP A 153 -4.79 7.70 -9.03
C TRP A 153 -5.32 6.99 -7.78
N GLU A 154 -5.32 7.69 -6.64
CA GLU A 154 -5.86 7.20 -5.37
C GLU A 154 -7.31 6.73 -5.51
N ASN A 155 -8.17 7.54 -6.14
CA ASN A 155 -9.58 7.18 -6.34
C ASN A 155 -9.74 5.92 -7.20
N ASN A 156 -8.91 5.74 -8.23
CA ASN A 156 -8.93 4.53 -9.04
C ASN A 156 -8.50 3.31 -8.22
N VAL A 157 -7.42 3.41 -7.44
CA VAL A 157 -6.96 2.34 -6.54
C VAL A 157 -8.03 2.00 -5.50
N ARG A 158 -8.68 3.00 -4.90
CA ARG A 158 -9.77 2.80 -3.94
C ARG A 158 -10.95 2.05 -4.55
N ASN A 159 -11.35 2.41 -5.77
CA ASN A 159 -12.43 1.72 -6.48
C ASN A 159 -12.09 0.25 -6.77
N LEU A 160 -10.83 -0.05 -7.09
CA LEU A 160 -10.35 -1.43 -7.24
C LEU A 160 -10.41 -2.22 -5.93
N ILE A 161 -10.00 -1.60 -4.81
CA ILE A 161 -10.09 -2.20 -3.46
C ILE A 161 -11.55 -2.55 -3.16
N LEU A 162 -12.46 -1.60 -3.38
CA LEU A 162 -13.89 -1.79 -3.11
C LEU A 162 -14.58 -2.69 -4.14
N GLN A 163 -13.88 -3.11 -5.20
CA GLN A 163 -14.39 -3.91 -6.33
C GLN A 163 -15.59 -3.26 -7.06
N LEU A 164 -15.70 -1.93 -7.00
CA LEU A 164 -16.76 -1.16 -7.63
C LEU A 164 -16.25 -0.48 -8.92
N PRO A 165 -16.98 -0.50 -10.05
CA PRO A 165 -17.86 -1.54 -10.59
C PRO A 165 -17.11 -2.53 -11.53
N TYR A 166 -15.77 -2.51 -11.52
CA TYR A 166 -14.94 -3.26 -12.48
C TYR A 166 -15.14 -4.77 -12.45
N SER A 167 -15.57 -5.32 -11.31
CA SER A 167 -15.80 -6.75 -11.10
C SER A 167 -16.82 -7.36 -12.08
N SER A 168 -17.73 -6.56 -12.64
CA SER A 168 -18.70 -6.99 -13.66
C SER A 168 -18.11 -7.10 -15.07
N VAL A 169 -16.94 -6.50 -15.30
CA VAL A 169 -16.29 -6.42 -16.62
C VAL A 169 -15.03 -7.28 -16.67
N MET A 170 -14.22 -7.27 -15.60
CA MET A 170 -12.94 -7.98 -15.53
C MET A 170 -12.45 -8.19 -14.10
N SER A 171 -11.36 -8.95 -13.95
CA SER A 171 -10.70 -9.13 -12.66
C SER A 171 -10.07 -7.83 -12.15
N THR A 172 -9.94 -7.66 -10.84
CA THR A 172 -9.23 -6.52 -10.22
C THR A 172 -7.81 -6.36 -10.76
N ARG A 173 -7.10 -7.48 -10.99
CA ARG A 173 -5.75 -7.47 -11.59
C ARG A 173 -5.77 -6.87 -12.99
N SER A 174 -6.68 -7.34 -13.85
CA SER A 174 -6.81 -6.83 -15.22
C SER A 174 -7.19 -5.35 -15.23
N ALA A 175 -8.11 -4.94 -14.36
CA ALA A 175 -8.53 -3.54 -14.24
C ALA A 175 -7.38 -2.65 -13.76
N PHE A 176 -6.57 -3.12 -12.80
CA PHE A 176 -5.36 -2.40 -12.38
C PHE A 176 -4.39 -2.19 -13.54
N ASP A 177 -4.13 -3.22 -14.33
CA ASP A 177 -3.20 -3.13 -15.46
C ASP A 177 -3.71 -2.19 -16.56
N GLU A 178 -5.02 -2.19 -16.84
CA GLU A 178 -5.64 -1.23 -17.78
C GLU A 178 -5.59 0.21 -17.26
N ILE A 179 -5.96 0.44 -15.99
CA ILE A 179 -5.89 1.76 -15.35
C ILE A 179 -4.45 2.28 -15.36
N LYS A 180 -3.48 1.45 -14.97
CA LYS A 180 -2.06 1.79 -15.03
C LYS A 180 -1.63 2.18 -16.44
N LYS A 181 -2.01 1.40 -17.45
CA LYS A 181 -1.66 1.67 -18.85
C LYS A 181 -2.25 3.00 -19.33
N ILE A 182 -3.54 3.23 -19.08
CA ILE A 182 -4.25 4.46 -19.46
C ILE A 182 -3.62 5.66 -18.75
N PHE A 183 -3.37 5.54 -17.44
CA PHE A 183 -2.78 6.59 -16.63
C PHE A 183 -1.39 6.97 -17.15
N LEU A 184 -0.48 6.01 -17.26
CA LEU A 184 0.89 6.28 -17.71
C LEU A 184 0.92 6.83 -19.15
N ARG A 185 0.17 6.26 -20.10
CA ARG A 185 0.10 6.82 -21.46
C ARG A 185 -0.51 8.23 -21.48
N GLY A 186 -1.50 8.50 -20.62
CA GLY A 186 -2.22 9.77 -20.58
C GLY A 186 -1.41 10.93 -20.00
N ILE A 187 -0.47 10.65 -19.09
CA ILE A 187 0.35 11.70 -18.45
C ILE A 187 1.71 11.92 -19.12
N SER A 188 2.14 11.00 -19.98
CA SER A 188 3.51 10.98 -20.51
C SER A 188 3.66 11.82 -21.78
N THR A 189 4.85 12.38 -21.98
CA THR A 189 5.29 12.93 -23.26
C THR A 189 5.68 11.80 -24.22
N ALA A 190 6.02 12.12 -25.47
CA ALA A 190 6.57 11.14 -26.41
C ALA A 190 7.87 10.49 -25.88
N GLU A 191 8.74 11.27 -25.24
CA GLU A 191 9.98 10.78 -24.61
C GLU A 191 9.68 9.88 -23.42
N GLY A 192 8.70 10.25 -22.57
CA GLY A 192 8.25 9.41 -21.46
C GLY A 192 7.65 8.08 -21.92
N ILE A 193 6.86 8.08 -23.00
CA ILE A 193 6.33 6.85 -23.60
C ILE A 193 7.48 5.96 -24.10
N ALA A 194 8.46 6.53 -24.80
CA ALA A 194 9.61 5.78 -25.30
C ALA A 194 10.41 5.14 -24.14
N GLU A 195 10.59 5.86 -23.03
CA GLU A 195 11.23 5.32 -21.82
C GLU A 195 10.42 4.17 -21.22
N LEU A 196 9.09 4.31 -21.10
CA LEU A 196 8.20 3.28 -20.60
C LEU A 196 8.20 2.02 -21.48
N GLU A 197 8.27 2.18 -22.79
CA GLU A 197 8.40 1.06 -23.73
C GLU A 197 9.77 0.36 -23.59
N ARG A 198 10.85 1.14 -23.45
CA ARG A 198 12.22 0.63 -23.26
C ARG A 198 12.34 -0.26 -22.02
N ILE A 199 11.68 0.11 -20.92
CA ILE A 199 11.67 -0.67 -19.68
C ILE A 199 10.56 -1.74 -19.63
N GLY A 200 9.81 -1.93 -20.72
CA GLY A 200 8.79 -2.97 -20.84
C GLY A 200 7.51 -2.71 -20.01
N ALA A 201 7.28 -1.47 -19.59
CA ALA A 201 6.12 -1.08 -18.78
C ALA A 201 4.82 -1.09 -19.59
N ILE A 202 4.94 -0.74 -20.87
CA ILE A 202 3.82 -0.57 -21.78
C ILE A 202 4.19 -1.20 -23.12
N LYS A 203 3.29 -2.03 -23.65
CA LYS A 203 3.30 -2.51 -25.03
C LYS A 203 2.22 -1.79 -25.84
#